data_AF-A0A8J3W2Q1-F1
#
_entry.id   AF-A0A8J3W2Q1-F1
#
_cell.length_a   1.000
_cell.length_b   1.000
_cell.length_c   1.000
_cell.angle_alpha   90.00
_cell.angle_beta   90.00
_cell.angle_gamma   90.00
#
_symmetry.space_group_name_H-M   'P 1'
#
loop_
_entity.id
_entity.type
_entity.pdbx_description
1 polymer ?
#
loop_
_entity_poly.entity_id
_entity_poly.type
_entity_poly.pdbx_seq_one_letter_code
_entity_poly.pdbx_strand_id
1 'polypeptide(L)'
;MSDSFESIVDAFQPVRPQPGNLPGPAARVILVLCWLAVGLLPILLAVGDVKLAAGTVGTPGTLTVVSCEDLGKGRYDCRGSFAPDGGGAAIPVAASPDSEAGDVTRAQLAPEGDRAVKAGATGVVAALTLPFVGVAGLAFLPYVIMYFLGARRGRRAAVAAGALVTVLGVTGMIVGMVAAYS
;
A
#
# COMPACT_ATOMS: atom_id res chain seq x y z
N MET A 1 -16.42 7.90 30.75
CA MET A 1 -15.46 7.76 29.63
C MET A 1 -14.50 6.57 29.85
N SER A 2 -14.40 6.03 31.07
CA SER A 2 -13.66 4.81 31.45
C SER A 2 -14.23 3.54 30.82
N ASP A 3 -15.56 3.37 30.85
CA ASP A 3 -16.21 2.08 30.60
C ASP A 3 -16.14 1.65 29.12
N SER A 4 -16.12 2.62 28.20
CA SER A 4 -15.95 2.35 26.77
C SER A 4 -14.51 1.93 26.43
N PHE A 5 -13.53 2.41 27.19
CA PHE A 5 -12.13 2.05 26.97
C PHE A 5 -11.83 0.66 27.53
N GLU A 6 -12.40 0.32 28.69
CA GLU A 6 -12.34 -1.04 29.26
C GLU A 6 -13.01 -2.07 28.35
N SER A 7 -14.15 -1.75 27.73
CA SER A 7 -14.80 -2.64 26.76
C SER A 7 -13.98 -2.88 25.49
N ILE A 8 -13.24 -1.88 25.01
CA ILE A 8 -12.35 -2.04 23.85
C ILE A 8 -11.13 -2.88 24.26
N VAL A 9 -10.55 -2.59 25.41
CA VAL A 9 -9.41 -3.36 25.96
C VAL A 9 -9.80 -4.82 26.21
N ASP A 10 -11.02 -5.09 26.68
CA ASP A 10 -11.51 -6.45 26.88
C ASP A 10 -11.82 -7.21 25.59
N ALA A 11 -12.24 -6.51 24.52
CA ALA A 11 -12.38 -7.10 23.20
C ALA A 11 -11.02 -7.54 22.59
N PHE A 12 -9.91 -6.91 23.03
CA PHE A 12 -8.55 -7.29 22.65
C PHE A 12 -7.86 -8.22 23.64
N GLN A 13 -8.55 -8.69 24.70
CA GLN A 13 -8.00 -9.72 25.58
C GLN A 13 -7.74 -10.98 24.75
N PRO A 14 -6.50 -11.50 24.73
CA PRO A 14 -6.20 -12.71 23.99
C PRO A 14 -6.97 -13.86 24.65
N VAL A 15 -7.97 -14.40 23.95
CA VAL A 15 -8.61 -15.68 24.30
C VAL A 15 -7.48 -16.69 24.49
N ARG A 16 -7.24 -17.11 25.74
CA ARG A 16 -6.22 -18.12 26.01
C ARG A 16 -6.63 -19.38 25.25
N PRO A 17 -5.81 -19.87 24.29
CA PRO A 17 -6.18 -21.04 23.52
C PRO A 17 -6.38 -22.21 24.49
N GLN A 18 -7.59 -22.76 24.49
CA GLN A 18 -7.91 -23.95 25.27
C GLN A 18 -7.02 -25.10 24.77
N PRO A 19 -6.34 -25.84 25.66
CA PRO A 19 -5.43 -26.90 25.23
C PRO A 19 -6.25 -27.99 24.52
N GLY A 20 -6.14 -28.05 23.19
CA GLY A 20 -6.89 -28.99 22.35
C GLY A 20 -7.42 -28.41 21.03
N ASN A 21 -7.59 -27.09 20.91
CA ASN A 21 -8.20 -26.44 19.75
C ASN A 21 -7.20 -25.80 18.78
N LEU A 22 -5.98 -26.35 18.66
CA LEU A 22 -5.07 -25.88 17.62
C LEU A 22 -5.60 -26.31 16.23
N PRO A 23 -5.63 -25.41 15.23
CA PRO A 23 -6.05 -25.77 13.88
C PRO A 23 -5.25 -26.97 13.39
N GLY A 24 -5.95 -27.90 12.73
CA GLY A 24 -5.33 -29.08 12.12
C GLY A 24 -4.22 -28.68 11.12
N PRO A 25 -3.31 -29.59 10.76
CA PRO A 25 -2.16 -29.28 9.89
C PRO A 25 -2.60 -28.64 8.56
N ALA A 26 -3.70 -29.11 7.96
CA ALA A 26 -4.27 -28.52 6.75
C ALA A 26 -4.71 -27.05 6.94
N ALA A 27 -5.41 -26.75 8.04
CA ALA A 27 -5.85 -25.39 8.35
C ALA A 27 -4.67 -24.43 8.60
N ARG A 28 -3.57 -24.92 9.20
CA ARG A 28 -2.34 -24.13 9.35
C ARG A 28 -1.69 -23.80 8.01
N VAL A 29 -1.62 -24.76 7.10
CA VAL A 29 -1.09 -24.55 5.75
C VAL A 29 -1.93 -23.52 5.00
N ILE A 30 -3.27 -23.65 5.05
CA ILE A 30 -4.18 -22.69 4.41
C ILE A 30 -3.97 -21.28 4.98
N LEU A 31 -3.88 -21.13 6.31
CA LEU A 31 -3.62 -19.84 6.95
C LEU A 31 -2.32 -19.21 6.49
N VAL A 32 -1.23 -19.98 6.41
CA VAL A 32 0.07 -19.49 5.92
C VAL A 32 -0.02 -19.08 4.44
N LEU A 33 -0.72 -19.85 3.61
CA LEU A 33 -0.92 -19.50 2.20
C LEU A 33 -1.76 -18.24 2.02
N CYS A 34 -2.84 -18.09 2.78
CA CYS A 34 -3.65 -16.88 2.77
C CYS A 34 -2.84 -15.66 3.23
N TRP A 35 -2.04 -15.79 4.28
CA TRP A 35 -1.16 -14.72 4.74
C TRP A 35 -0.12 -14.36 3.67
N LEU A 36 0.55 -15.36 3.08
CA LEU A 36 1.48 -15.14 1.97
C LEU A 36 0.79 -14.40 0.82
N ALA A 37 -0.41 -14.81 0.44
CA ALA A 37 -1.16 -14.15 -0.63
C ALA A 37 -1.46 -12.68 -0.28
N VAL A 38 -1.96 -12.40 0.93
CA VAL A 38 -2.25 -11.03 1.39
C VAL A 38 -0.99 -10.15 1.45
N GLY A 39 0.16 -10.73 1.82
CA GLY A 39 1.42 -9.99 1.86
C GLY A 39 2.10 -9.80 0.50
N LEU A 40 1.98 -10.77 -0.40
CA LEU A 40 2.62 -10.74 -1.72
C LEU A 40 1.81 -9.95 -2.75
N LEU A 41 0.48 -9.98 -2.67
CA LEU A 41 -0.38 -9.34 -3.67
C LEU A 41 -0.13 -7.82 -3.80
N PRO A 42 0.01 -7.03 -2.70
CA PRO A 42 0.34 -5.60 -2.80
C PRO A 42 1.69 -5.34 -3.49
N ILE A 43 2.67 -6.23 -3.30
CA ILE A 43 4.00 -6.12 -3.92
C ILE A 43 3.89 -6.35 -5.43
N LEU A 44 3.13 -7.38 -5.83
CA LEU A 44 2.96 -7.75 -7.24
C LEU A 44 2.15 -6.70 -8.02
N LEU A 45 1.06 -6.20 -7.44
CA LEU A 45 0.19 -5.22 -8.09
C LEU A 45 0.87 -3.87 -8.30
N ALA A 46 1.76 -3.47 -7.39
CA ALA A 46 2.46 -2.19 -7.50
C ALA A 46 3.53 -2.12 -8.59
N VAL A 47 3.92 -3.25 -9.21
CA VAL A 47 4.97 -3.26 -10.24
C VAL A 47 4.59 -2.38 -11.43
N GLY A 48 3.32 -2.39 -11.85
CA GLY A 48 2.83 -1.54 -12.93
C GLY A 48 2.95 -0.06 -12.60
N ASP A 49 2.52 0.33 -11.41
CA ASP A 49 2.53 1.72 -10.94
C ASP A 49 3.95 2.23 -10.73
N VAL A 50 4.87 1.40 -10.21
CA VAL A 50 6.29 1.75 -10.10
C VAL A 50 6.91 1.94 -11.48
N LYS A 51 6.61 1.06 -12.46
CA LYS A 51 7.13 1.20 -13.82
C LYS A 51 6.63 2.47 -14.52
N LEU A 52 5.35 2.78 -14.33
CA LEU A 52 4.70 3.98 -14.84
C LEU A 52 5.30 5.23 -14.21
N ALA A 53 5.40 5.28 -12.88
CA ALA A 53 5.97 6.42 -12.16
C ALA A 53 7.48 6.61 -12.44
N ALA A 54 8.23 5.52 -12.60
CA ALA A 54 9.63 5.54 -13.04
C ALA A 54 9.79 5.97 -14.50
N GLY A 55 8.70 6.00 -15.27
CA GLY A 55 8.68 6.37 -16.67
C GLY A 55 9.28 5.35 -17.62
N THR A 56 9.32 4.09 -17.20
CA THR A 56 9.73 2.96 -18.06
C THR A 56 8.59 2.49 -18.96
N VAL A 57 7.36 2.82 -18.61
CA VAL A 57 6.13 2.55 -19.36
C VAL A 57 5.26 3.80 -19.30
N GLY A 58 4.43 4.04 -20.32
CA GLY A 58 3.52 5.18 -20.38
C GLY A 58 4.03 6.31 -21.27
N THR A 59 3.17 7.30 -21.45
CA THR A 59 3.49 8.50 -22.24
C THR A 59 3.84 9.63 -21.28
N PRO A 60 5.05 10.24 -21.36
CA PRO A 60 5.40 11.36 -20.52
C PRO A 60 4.66 12.63 -20.97
N GLY A 61 4.31 13.46 -19.98
CA GLY A 61 3.62 14.71 -20.24
C GLY A 61 3.35 15.50 -18.97
N THR A 62 2.44 16.46 -19.10
CA THR A 62 2.04 17.36 -18.01
C THR A 62 0.56 17.16 -17.71
N LEU A 63 0.25 16.93 -16.43
CA LEU A 63 -1.11 16.89 -15.92
C LEU A 63 -1.45 18.26 -15.32
N THR A 64 -2.51 18.88 -15.83
CA THR A 64 -3.10 20.10 -15.26
C THR A 64 -4.47 19.77 -14.70
N VAL A 65 -4.70 20.04 -13.42
CA VAL A 65 -6.01 19.84 -12.79
C VAL A 65 -6.95 20.97 -13.22
N VAL A 66 -8.06 20.62 -13.86
CA VAL A 66 -9.00 21.56 -14.47
C VAL A 66 -10.10 21.96 -13.50
N SER A 67 -10.66 20.98 -12.78
CA SER A 67 -11.77 21.22 -11.85
C SER A 67 -11.80 20.16 -10.76
N CYS A 68 -12.18 20.54 -9.55
CA CYS A 68 -12.47 19.61 -8.47
C CYS A 68 -13.87 19.90 -7.95
N GLU A 69 -14.77 18.92 -8.05
CA GLU A 69 -16.13 19.00 -7.54
C GLU A 69 -16.23 18.28 -6.19
N ASP A 70 -16.80 18.95 -5.19
CA ASP A 70 -17.11 18.33 -3.90
C ASP A 70 -18.39 17.48 -4.04
N LEU A 71 -18.25 16.17 -3.89
CA LEU A 71 -19.33 15.19 -3.93
C LEU A 71 -19.97 14.97 -2.54
N GLY A 72 -19.51 15.70 -1.53
CA GLY A 72 -19.95 15.61 -0.15
C GLY A 72 -19.25 14.49 0.64
N LYS A 73 -19.30 14.59 1.98
CA LYS A 73 -18.65 13.67 2.93
C LYS A 73 -17.12 13.53 2.71
N GLY A 74 -16.47 14.62 2.29
CA GLY A 74 -15.02 14.63 2.04
C GLY A 74 -14.60 13.84 0.80
N ARG A 75 -15.50 13.65 -0.17
CA ARG A 75 -15.18 13.05 -1.47
C ARG A 75 -15.08 14.14 -2.50
N TYR A 76 -13.95 14.20 -3.19
CA TYR A 76 -13.72 15.13 -4.29
C TYR A 76 -13.58 14.36 -5.61
N ASP A 77 -14.20 14.85 -6.67
CA ASP A 77 -13.97 14.38 -8.04
C ASP A 77 -13.15 15.43 -8.78
N CYS A 78 -11.86 15.19 -8.89
CA CYS A 78 -10.93 16.06 -9.58
C CYS A 78 -10.71 15.56 -11.02
N ARG A 79 -10.93 16.45 -11.98
CA ARG A 79 -10.67 16.21 -13.40
C ARG A 79 -9.42 16.95 -13.82
N GLY A 80 -8.55 16.25 -14.54
CA GLY A 80 -7.34 16.81 -15.12
C GLY A 80 -7.35 16.76 -16.64
N SER A 81 -6.48 17.57 -17.24
CA SER A 81 -6.14 17.54 -18.64
C SER A 81 -4.67 17.19 -18.77
N PHE A 82 -4.37 16.12 -19.49
CA PHE A 82 -3.03 15.63 -19.72
C PHE A 82 -2.53 16.05 -21.10
N ALA A 83 -1.40 16.75 -21.16
CA ALA A 83 -0.74 17.15 -22.40
C ALA A 83 0.52 16.30 -22.62
N PRO A 84 0.57 15.44 -23.65
CA PRO A 84 1.77 14.65 -23.97
C PRO A 84 2.95 15.54 -24.42
N ASP A 85 4.16 15.23 -23.94
CA ASP A 85 5.38 15.98 -24.31
C ASP A 85 5.71 15.86 -25.82
N GLY A 86 5.32 14.75 -26.45
CA GLY A 86 5.49 14.51 -27.89
C GLY A 86 4.55 15.31 -28.80
N GLY A 87 3.71 16.18 -28.22
CA GLY A 87 2.66 16.90 -28.93
C GLY A 87 1.40 16.04 -29.12
N GLY A 88 0.28 16.72 -29.36
CA GLY A 88 -1.03 16.08 -29.51
C GLY A 88 -2.14 16.86 -28.82
N ALA A 89 -3.38 16.39 -28.97
CA ALA A 89 -4.51 16.93 -28.23
C ALA A 89 -4.40 16.57 -26.75
N ALA A 90 -4.85 17.48 -25.88
CA ALA A 90 -4.90 17.20 -24.46
C ALA A 90 -5.99 16.14 -24.15
N ILE A 91 -5.65 15.18 -23.30
CA ILE A 91 -6.49 14.03 -22.97
C ILE A 91 -7.14 14.28 -21.59
N PRO A 92 -8.47 14.23 -21.46
CA PRO A 92 -9.12 14.33 -20.17
C PRO A 92 -8.83 13.07 -19.35
N VAL A 93 -8.36 13.24 -18.12
CA VAL A 93 -8.01 12.14 -17.21
C VAL A 93 -8.54 12.42 -15.81
N ALA A 94 -8.71 11.36 -15.01
CA ALA A 94 -8.96 11.53 -13.58
C ALA A 94 -7.70 12.11 -12.91
N ALA A 95 -7.88 13.17 -12.12
CA ALA A 95 -6.85 13.72 -11.24
C ALA A 95 -7.03 13.16 -9.83
N SER A 96 -6.00 13.30 -8.99
CA SER A 96 -6.10 12.88 -7.59
C SER A 96 -7.20 13.66 -6.88
N PRO A 97 -8.05 13.03 -6.06
CA PRO A 97 -9.07 13.73 -5.26
C PRO A 97 -8.45 14.72 -4.26
N ASP A 98 -7.16 14.58 -3.97
CA ASP A 98 -6.41 15.45 -3.06
C ASP A 98 -5.67 16.60 -3.76
N SER A 99 -5.92 16.83 -5.06
CA SER A 99 -5.34 17.94 -5.82
C SER A 99 -6.22 19.17 -5.80
N GLU A 100 -5.62 20.33 -6.06
CA GLU A 100 -6.32 21.60 -6.22
C GLU A 100 -6.50 21.96 -7.69
N ALA A 101 -7.59 22.64 -8.03
CA ALA A 101 -7.81 23.14 -9.38
C ALA A 101 -6.70 24.15 -9.75
N GLY A 102 -6.03 23.92 -10.89
CA GLY A 102 -4.86 24.69 -11.31
C GLY A 102 -3.53 24.03 -11.00
N ASP A 103 -3.49 22.93 -10.24
CA ASP A 103 -2.26 22.18 -10.01
C ASP A 103 -1.67 21.66 -11.32
N VAL A 104 -0.38 21.91 -11.51
CA VAL A 104 0.40 21.43 -12.66
C VAL A 104 1.50 20.53 -12.18
N THR A 105 1.47 19.27 -12.61
CA THR A 105 2.48 18.29 -12.22
C THR A 105 2.98 17.50 -13.41
N ARG A 106 4.25 17.07 -13.35
CA ARG A 106 4.78 16.16 -14.35
C ARG A 106 4.22 14.77 -14.12
N ALA A 107 3.66 14.18 -15.15
CA ALA A 107 2.94 12.92 -15.05
C ALA A 107 3.27 11.97 -16.20
N GLN A 108 2.95 10.71 -15.97
CA GLN A 108 3.00 9.63 -16.95
C GLN A 108 1.58 9.14 -17.17
N LEU A 109 1.13 9.18 -18.42
CA LEU A 109 -0.17 8.63 -18.81
C LEU A 109 -0.06 7.12 -18.93
N ALA A 110 -0.97 6.40 -18.27
CA ALA A 110 -1.03 4.96 -18.38
C ALA A 110 -1.34 4.53 -19.84
N PRO A 111 -0.84 3.37 -20.30
CA PRO A 111 -1.11 2.87 -21.66
C PRO A 111 -2.60 2.79 -22.01
N GLU A 112 -3.45 2.61 -21.01
CA GLU A 112 -4.91 2.54 -21.13
C GLU A 112 -5.54 3.92 -21.42
N GLY A 113 -4.82 5.01 -21.16
CA GLY A 113 -5.24 6.39 -21.45
C GLY A 113 -6.28 6.98 -20.49
N ASP A 114 -6.60 6.28 -19.41
CA ASP A 114 -7.64 6.66 -18.45
C ASP A 114 -7.12 7.40 -17.22
N ARG A 115 -5.84 7.20 -16.87
CA ARG A 115 -5.21 7.73 -15.65
C ARG A 115 -3.81 8.28 -15.91
N ALA A 116 -3.46 9.36 -15.21
CA ALA A 116 -2.12 9.92 -15.19
C ALA A 116 -1.54 9.85 -13.77
N VAL A 117 -0.29 9.40 -13.63
CA VAL A 117 0.40 9.25 -12.33
C VAL A 117 1.56 10.23 -12.25
N LYS A 118 1.79 10.83 -11.07
CA LYS A 118 2.98 11.68 -10.83
C LYS A 118 4.26 10.94 -11.26
N ALA A 119 5.09 11.60 -12.05
CA ALA A 119 6.34 11.02 -12.56
C ALA A 119 7.53 11.31 -11.63
N GLY A 120 8.55 10.46 -11.71
CA GLY A 120 9.83 10.68 -11.03
C GLY A 120 9.89 10.10 -9.61
N ALA A 121 10.86 10.57 -8.82
CA ALA A 121 11.19 9.96 -7.53
C ALA A 121 10.02 9.99 -6.53
N THR A 122 9.25 11.07 -6.49
CA THR A 122 8.04 11.18 -5.64
C THR A 122 6.96 10.19 -6.07
N GLY A 123 6.70 10.05 -7.37
CA GLY A 123 5.78 9.04 -7.89
C GLY A 123 6.21 7.61 -7.59
N VAL A 124 7.50 7.31 -7.69
CA VAL A 124 8.05 5.99 -7.36
C VAL A 124 7.91 5.71 -5.87
N VAL A 125 8.23 6.68 -5.01
CA VAL A 125 8.08 6.54 -3.55
C VAL A 125 6.61 6.36 -3.17
N ALA A 126 5.69 7.09 -3.81
CA ALA A 126 4.25 6.91 -3.64
C ALA A 126 3.79 5.49 -4.05
N ALA A 127 4.28 4.98 -5.19
CA ALA A 127 3.98 3.63 -5.66
C ALA A 127 4.54 2.52 -4.75
N LEU A 128 5.60 2.80 -3.98
CA LEU A 128 6.19 1.84 -3.03
C LEU A 128 5.38 1.68 -1.73
N THR A 129 4.37 2.51 -1.49
CA THR A 129 3.51 2.41 -0.29
C THR A 129 2.91 1.01 -0.12
N LEU A 130 2.28 0.47 -1.18
CA LEU A 130 1.66 -0.85 -1.15
C LEU A 130 2.67 -2.01 -0.96
N PRO A 131 3.83 -2.01 -1.64
CA PRO A 131 4.90 -2.96 -1.35
C PRO A 131 5.35 -2.95 0.10
N PHE A 132 5.49 -1.77 0.70
CA PHE A 132 5.89 -1.65 2.11
C PHE A 132 4.85 -2.25 3.07
N VAL A 133 3.55 -2.10 2.77
CA VAL A 133 2.48 -2.80 3.50
C VAL A 133 2.64 -4.31 3.39
N GLY A 134 2.90 -4.82 2.19
CA GLY A 134 3.14 -6.25 1.96
C GLY A 134 4.34 -6.79 2.75
N VAL A 135 5.47 -6.07 2.73
CA VAL A 135 6.68 -6.42 3.49
C VAL A 135 6.43 -6.39 4.99
N ALA A 136 5.76 -5.36 5.51
CA ALA A 136 5.41 -5.26 6.92
C ALA A 136 4.51 -6.42 7.35
N GLY A 137 3.54 -6.80 6.50
CA GLY A 137 2.65 -7.94 6.73
C GLY A 137 3.39 -9.27 6.77
N LEU A 138 4.41 -9.48 5.93
CA LEU A 138 5.17 -10.74 5.85
C LEU A 138 6.26 -10.87 6.93
N ALA A 139 6.59 -9.79 7.64
CA ALA A 139 7.74 -9.71 8.55
C ALA A 139 7.76 -10.80 9.64
N PHE A 140 6.59 -11.17 10.18
CA PHE A 140 6.46 -12.17 11.24
C PHE A 140 6.22 -13.60 10.73
N LEU A 141 6.09 -13.79 9.42
CA LEU A 141 5.85 -15.11 8.82
C LEU A 141 6.94 -16.13 9.17
N PRO A 142 8.25 -15.80 9.17
CA PRO A 142 9.30 -16.74 9.59
C PRO A 142 9.13 -17.20 11.04
N TYR A 143 8.74 -16.29 11.94
CA TYR A 143 8.47 -16.62 13.34
C TYR A 143 7.30 -17.59 13.48
N VAL A 144 6.21 -17.36 12.74
CA VAL A 144 5.02 -18.22 12.75
C VAL A 144 5.32 -19.62 12.21
N ILE A 145 6.12 -19.72 11.14
CA ILE A 145 6.59 -21.00 10.61
C ILE A 145 7.42 -21.75 11.67
N MET A 146 8.38 -21.08 12.32
CA MET A 146 9.16 -21.68 13.41
C MET A 146 8.31 -22.07 14.64
N TYR A 147 7.23 -21.33 14.89
CA TYR A 147 6.28 -21.65 15.93
C TYR A 147 5.58 -22.98 15.63
N PHE A 148 5.05 -23.14 14.41
CA PHE A 148 4.37 -24.37 13.98
C PHE A 148 5.29 -25.58 13.85
N LEU A 149 6.55 -25.38 13.43
CA LEU A 149 7.56 -26.44 13.34
C LEU A 149 8.13 -26.86 14.70
N GLY A 150 7.72 -26.23 15.80
CA GLY A 150 8.25 -26.54 17.14
C GLY A 150 9.72 -26.13 17.36
N ALA A 151 10.35 -25.48 16.38
CA ALA A 151 11.73 -25.04 16.43
C ALA A 151 11.90 -23.91 17.44
N ARG A 152 12.53 -24.19 18.60
CA ARG A 152 12.73 -23.19 19.68
C ARG A 152 13.98 -22.34 19.50
N ARG A 153 15.00 -22.88 18.83
CA ARG A 153 16.27 -22.20 18.59
C ARG A 153 16.08 -21.13 17.52
N GLY A 154 16.47 -19.89 17.80
CA GLY A 154 16.36 -18.77 16.85
C GLY A 154 15.07 -17.96 16.89
N ARG A 155 14.06 -18.35 17.69
CA ARG A 155 12.78 -17.61 17.78
C ARG A 155 12.94 -16.14 18.19
N ARG A 156 13.84 -15.85 19.14
CA ARG A 156 14.11 -14.46 19.57
C ARG A 156 14.71 -13.62 18.44
N ALA A 157 15.64 -14.20 17.66
CA ALA A 157 16.21 -13.54 16.50
C ALA A 157 15.14 -13.31 15.42
N ALA A 158 14.25 -14.28 15.21
CA ALA A 158 13.14 -14.16 14.27
C ALA A 158 12.16 -13.04 14.65
N VAL A 159 11.85 -12.91 15.94
CA VAL A 159 11.01 -11.81 16.45
C VAL A 159 11.71 -10.47 16.29
N ALA A 160 12.99 -10.38 16.63
CA ALA A 160 13.75 -9.14 16.48
C ALA A 160 13.86 -8.72 15.01
N ALA A 161 14.17 -9.65 14.11
CA ALA A 161 14.20 -9.42 12.67
C ALA A 161 12.82 -9.03 12.13
N GLY A 162 11.76 -9.75 12.53
CA GLY A 162 10.39 -9.43 12.16
C GLY A 162 9.98 -8.03 12.62
N ALA A 163 10.26 -7.67 13.87
CA ALA A 163 9.99 -6.34 14.40
C ALA A 163 10.74 -5.26 13.63
N LEU A 164 12.03 -5.47 13.33
CA LEU A 164 12.83 -4.52 12.54
C LEU A 164 12.26 -4.34 11.13
N VAL A 165 11.90 -5.43 10.44
CA VAL A 165 11.30 -5.39 9.10
C VAL A 165 9.92 -4.71 9.13
N THR A 166 9.11 -4.96 10.17
CA THR A 166 7.83 -4.25 10.35
C THR A 166 8.04 -2.75 10.55
N VAL A 167 8.98 -2.34 11.40
CA VAL A 167 9.28 -0.91 11.62
C VAL A 167 9.73 -0.24 10.33
N LEU A 168 10.63 -0.88 9.57
CA LEU A 168 11.08 -0.37 8.28
C LEU A 168 9.94 -0.31 7.26
N GLY A 169 9.10 -1.34 7.20
CA GLY A 169 7.94 -1.39 6.32
C GLY A 169 6.91 -0.30 6.65
N VAL A 170 6.55 -0.13 7.92
CA VAL A 170 5.62 0.93 8.35
C VAL A 170 6.21 2.31 8.07
N THR A 171 7.50 2.51 8.32
CA THR A 171 8.17 3.78 8.01
C THR A 171 8.14 4.06 6.50
N GLY A 172 8.47 3.07 5.68
CA GLY A 172 8.40 3.18 4.22
C GLY A 172 6.99 3.46 3.71
N MET A 173 5.97 2.83 4.30
CA MET A 173 4.57 3.11 4.01
C MET A 173 4.21 4.56 4.32
N ILE A 174 4.62 5.08 5.49
CA ILE A 174 4.35 6.48 5.86
C ILE A 174 5.03 7.44 4.89
N VAL A 175 6.31 7.19 4.55
CA VAL A 175 7.04 8.02 3.58
C VAL A 175 6.38 7.98 2.20
N GLY A 176 5.93 6.80 1.77
CA GLY A 176 5.19 6.62 0.52
C GLY A 176 3.88 7.41 0.49
N MET A 177 3.09 7.33 1.57
CA MET A 177 1.87 8.13 1.71
C MET A 177 2.19 9.63 1.63
N VAL A 178 3.16 10.11 2.42
CA VAL A 178 3.54 11.53 2.40
C VAL A 178 3.96 11.97 1.00
N ALA A 179 4.73 11.16 0.27
CA ALA A 179 5.14 11.47 -1.11
C ALA A 179 3.96 11.49 -2.10
N ALA A 180 2.89 10.73 -1.84
CA ALA A 180 1.67 10.80 -2.64
C ALA A 180 0.95 12.15 -2.43
N TYR A 181 0.94 12.63 -1.19
CA TYR A 181 0.22 13.83 -0.75
C TYR A 181 1.01 15.14 -0.84
N SER A 182 2.33 15.09 -1.02
CA SER A 182 3.19 16.26 -1.30
C SER A 182 3.22 16.61 -2.78
#